data_AF-A0A3D3BLJ2-F1
#
_entry.id   AF-A0A3D3BLJ2-F1
#
_cell.length_a   1.000
_cell.length_b   1.000
_cell.length_c   1.000
_cell.angle_alpha   90.00
_cell.angle_beta   90.00
_cell.angle_gamma   90.00
#
_symmetry.space_group_name_H-M   'P 1'
#
loop_
_entity.id
_entity.type
_entity.pdbx_description
1 polymer ?
#
loop_
_entity_poly.entity_id
_entity_poly.type
_entity_poly.pdbx_seq_one_letter_code
_entity_poly.pdbx_strand_id
1 'polypeptide(L)'
;MVSKHRQLCWFFVICMVPFQFLQAQTQVISLKDALETRGTVIFFRHALAPGFGDPAKFRVDDCATQRNLDWRGREQSKRIGNVFKSLDFATDIVHSSPWCRCLETARLMDIGRVKSFEGLGSFFEGHVDRQ
;
A
#
# COMPACT_ATOMS: atom_id res chain seq x y z
N MET A 1 3.65 69.09 18.74
CA MET A 1 2.70 68.35 17.89
C MET A 1 3.32 66.99 17.60
N VAL A 2 3.21 66.07 18.57
CA VAL A 2 3.83 64.74 18.55
C VAL A 2 2.69 63.73 18.62
N SER A 3 2.82 62.60 17.93
CA SER A 3 2.01 61.38 18.11
C SER A 3 0.60 61.36 17.51
N LYS A 4 0.51 61.23 16.19
CA LYS A 4 -0.56 60.42 15.56
C LYS A 4 -0.07 59.34 14.60
N HIS A 5 1.15 59.48 14.04
CA HIS A 5 1.71 58.48 13.12
C HIS A 5 2.20 57.20 13.80
N ARG A 6 2.41 57.19 15.12
CA ARG A 6 2.96 56.00 15.82
C ARG A 6 1.91 54.95 16.18
N GLN A 7 0.61 55.29 16.16
CA GLN A 7 -0.48 54.36 16.45
C GLN A 7 -0.94 53.57 15.21
N LEU A 8 -0.71 54.11 14.00
CA LEU A 8 -1.10 53.45 12.76
C LEU A 8 -0.19 52.27 12.37
N CYS A 9 1.06 52.27 12.84
CA CYS A 9 2.00 51.18 12.57
C CYS A 9 1.72 49.90 13.37
N TRP A 10 0.95 49.97 14.47
CA TRP A 10 0.65 48.78 15.28
C TRP A 10 -0.55 47.98 14.76
N PHE A 11 -1.46 48.59 13.99
CA PHE A 11 -2.62 47.87 13.42
C PHE A 11 -2.30 47.16 12.10
N PHE A 12 -1.27 47.58 11.36
CA PHE A 12 -0.92 46.97 10.07
C PHE A 12 -0.01 45.73 10.18
N VAL A 13 0.62 45.51 11.33
CA VAL A 13 1.51 44.36 11.55
C VAL A 13 0.74 43.09 11.97
N ILE A 14 -0.48 43.22 12.50
CA ILE A 14 -1.30 42.08 12.97
C ILE A 14 -2.01 41.35 11.81
N CYS A 15 -2.28 42.00 10.67
CA CYS A 15 -2.87 41.35 9.48
C CYS A 15 -1.85 40.70 8.54
N MET A 16 -0.55 40.79 8.85
CA MET A 16 0.53 40.14 8.11
C MET A 16 1.05 38.88 8.84
N VAL A 17 0.25 38.28 9.74
CA VAL A 17 0.48 36.89 10.10
C VAL A 17 0.26 36.09 8.81
N PRO A 18 1.30 35.44 8.25
CA PRO A 18 1.13 34.70 7.04
C PRO A 18 0.08 33.62 7.31
N PHE A 19 -0.96 33.58 6.49
CA PHE A 19 -1.78 32.39 6.25
C PHE A 19 -0.92 31.32 5.55
N GLN A 20 0.28 31.07 6.07
CA GLN A 20 1.21 30.08 5.59
C GLN A 20 1.55 29.29 6.82
N PHE A 21 1.11 28.03 6.86
CA PHE A 21 1.57 26.90 7.72
C PHE A 21 0.46 25.88 7.99
N LEU A 22 -0.67 25.87 7.26
CA LEU A 22 -1.33 24.59 6.98
C LEU A 22 -0.60 23.91 5.81
N GLN A 23 0.60 23.41 6.08
CA GLN A 23 1.18 22.37 5.25
C GLN A 23 0.49 21.06 5.65
N ALA A 24 -0.22 20.42 4.72
CA ALA A 24 -0.63 19.04 4.93
C ALA A 24 0.65 18.18 5.02
N GLN A 25 1.04 17.81 6.24
CA GLN A 25 2.14 16.86 6.40
C GLN A 25 1.64 15.49 6.01
N THR A 26 2.19 14.94 4.93
CA THR A 26 2.00 13.53 4.59
C THR A 26 2.70 12.70 5.66
N GLN A 27 1.94 12.15 6.60
CA GLN A 27 2.48 11.27 7.64
C GLN A 27 2.82 9.93 6.99
N VAL A 28 4.11 9.67 6.75
CA VAL A 28 4.60 8.35 6.36
C VAL A 28 4.84 7.56 7.64
N ILE A 29 4.03 6.55 7.89
CA ILE A 29 4.25 5.61 8.99
C ILE A 29 5.27 4.56 8.57
N SER A 30 6.24 4.25 9.44
CA SER A 30 7.14 3.13 9.18
C SER A 30 6.39 1.80 9.31
N LEU A 31 6.90 0.74 8.68
CA LEU A 31 6.31 -0.59 8.87
C LEU A 31 6.32 -0.99 10.35
N LYS A 32 7.39 -0.69 11.08
CA LYS A 32 7.50 -0.98 12.50
C LYS A 32 6.37 -0.31 13.30
N ASP A 33 6.19 0.99 13.12
CA ASP A 33 5.14 1.74 13.84
C ASP A 33 3.74 1.23 13.46
N ALA A 34 3.54 0.87 12.18
CA ALA A 34 2.29 0.27 11.72
C ALA A 34 2.00 -1.07 12.41
N LEU A 35 3.02 -1.90 12.62
CA LEU A 35 2.87 -3.21 13.27
C LEU A 35 2.65 -3.12 14.79
N GLU A 36 3.09 -2.04 15.45
CA GLU A 36 2.86 -1.80 16.88
C GLU A 36 1.43 -1.27 17.18
N THR A 37 0.70 -0.84 16.15
CA THR A 37 -0.67 -0.31 16.30
C THR A 37 -1.72 -1.41 16.13
N ARG A 38 -2.75 -1.38 16.99
CA ARG A 38 -3.88 -2.33 16.89
C ARG A 38 -4.86 -1.88 15.81
N GLY A 39 -5.45 -2.83 15.10
CA GLY A 39 -6.45 -2.57 14.05
C GLY A 39 -5.86 -2.15 12.71
N THR A 40 -4.55 -2.27 12.52
CA THR A 40 -3.87 -1.88 11.29
C THR A 40 -4.04 -2.91 10.18
N VAL A 41 -4.37 -2.42 8.98
CA VAL A 41 -4.42 -3.21 7.75
C VAL A 41 -3.27 -2.77 6.85
N ILE A 42 -2.35 -3.69 6.57
CA ILE A 42 -1.28 -3.46 5.59
C ILE A 42 -1.72 -4.07 4.26
N PHE A 43 -1.86 -3.21 3.25
CA PHE A 43 -2.34 -3.61 1.93
C PHE A 43 -1.39 -3.12 0.84
N PHE A 44 -0.98 -4.02 -0.05
CA PHE A 44 -0.09 -3.71 -1.16
C PHE A 44 -0.32 -4.66 -2.34
N ARG A 45 0.19 -4.25 -3.51
CA ARG A 45 0.08 -5.02 -4.75
C ARG A 45 0.99 -6.27 -4.72
N HIS A 46 0.64 -7.26 -5.52
CA HIS A 46 1.53 -8.40 -5.81
C HIS A 46 2.93 -7.95 -6.26
N ALA A 47 3.92 -8.83 -6.08
CA ALA A 47 5.28 -8.61 -6.56
C ALA A 47 5.38 -8.63 -8.09
N LEU A 48 6.58 -8.40 -8.63
CA LEU A 48 6.77 -8.25 -10.07
C LEU A 48 6.28 -9.46 -10.89
N ALA A 49 5.33 -9.20 -11.79
CA ALA A 49 4.85 -10.12 -12.81
C ALA A 49 4.98 -9.42 -14.17
N PRO A 50 6.00 -9.73 -15.00
CA PRO A 50 6.27 -9.01 -16.24
C PRO A 50 5.12 -9.09 -17.24
N GLY A 51 4.92 -8.02 -18.00
CA GLY A 51 3.84 -7.89 -18.98
C GLY A 51 2.66 -7.05 -18.47
N PHE A 52 1.62 -7.01 -19.28
CA PHE A 52 0.39 -6.24 -19.03
C PHE A 52 -0.80 -7.15 -19.28
N GLY A 53 -1.83 -7.06 -18.42
CA GLY A 53 -3.00 -7.93 -18.54
C GLY A 53 -2.72 -9.39 -18.26
N ASP A 54 -3.76 -10.21 -18.30
CA ASP A 54 -3.64 -11.67 -18.29
C ASP A 54 -3.71 -12.22 -19.73
N PRO A 55 -3.08 -13.37 -20.03
CA PRO A 55 -3.15 -14.00 -21.36
C PRO A 55 -4.58 -14.30 -21.81
N ALA A 56 -4.75 -14.52 -23.13
CA ALA A 56 -6.00 -15.04 -23.65
C ALA A 56 -6.35 -16.41 -23.02
N LYS A 57 -7.66 -16.68 -22.86
CA LYS A 57 -8.18 -17.88 -22.18
C LYS A 57 -7.83 -17.96 -20.69
N PHE A 58 -7.70 -16.80 -20.04
CA PHE A 58 -7.53 -16.69 -18.59
C PHE A 58 -8.54 -17.54 -17.83
N ARG A 59 -8.04 -18.24 -16.81
CA ARG A 59 -8.81 -18.97 -15.82
C ARG A 59 -8.23 -18.73 -14.44
N VAL A 60 -9.08 -18.29 -13.50
CA VAL A 60 -8.66 -17.93 -12.14
C VAL A 60 -8.09 -19.14 -11.37
N ASP A 61 -8.56 -20.34 -11.68
CA ASP A 61 -8.17 -21.61 -11.06
C ASP A 61 -6.97 -22.29 -11.74
N ASP A 62 -6.49 -21.77 -12.87
CA ASP A 62 -5.37 -22.36 -13.63
C ASP A 62 -4.25 -21.33 -13.86
N CYS A 63 -3.21 -21.42 -13.04
CA CYS A 63 -2.06 -20.53 -13.12
C CYS A 63 -1.33 -20.61 -14.48
N ALA A 64 -1.42 -21.71 -15.24
CA ALA A 64 -0.77 -21.80 -16.55
C ALA A 64 -1.38 -20.83 -17.58
N THR A 65 -2.59 -20.35 -17.32
CA THR A 65 -3.31 -19.37 -18.17
C THR A 65 -3.16 -17.92 -17.70
N GLN A 66 -2.39 -17.66 -16.64
CA GLN A 66 -2.26 -16.34 -16.03
C GLN A 66 -0.88 -15.71 -16.26
N ARG A 67 -0.82 -14.39 -16.15
CA ARG A 67 0.45 -13.67 -15.99
C ARG A 67 0.93 -13.84 -14.54
N ASN A 68 2.09 -14.49 -14.40
CA ASN A 68 2.66 -14.91 -13.12
C ASN A 68 3.93 -14.13 -12.75
N LEU A 69 4.41 -14.35 -11.52
CA LEU A 69 5.69 -13.80 -11.07
C LEU A 69 6.84 -14.39 -11.90
N ASP A 70 7.83 -13.56 -12.24
CA ASP A 70 9.13 -14.06 -12.67
C ASP A 70 10.04 -14.31 -11.46
N TRP A 71 11.29 -14.70 -11.72
CA TRP A 71 12.26 -14.92 -10.65
C TRP A 71 12.50 -13.66 -9.79
N ARG A 72 12.45 -12.46 -10.39
CA ARG A 72 12.63 -11.19 -9.68
C ARG A 72 11.46 -10.92 -8.75
N GLY A 73 10.23 -11.19 -9.19
CA GLY A 73 9.02 -11.09 -8.38
C GLY A 73 9.01 -12.07 -7.21
N ARG A 74 9.50 -13.30 -7.42
CA ARG A 74 9.65 -14.28 -6.34
C ARG A 74 10.67 -13.81 -5.29
N GLU A 75 11.82 -13.30 -5.72
CA GLU A 75 12.81 -12.73 -4.81
C GLU A 75 12.33 -11.46 -4.10
N GLN A 76 11.55 -10.61 -4.79
CA GLN A 76 10.89 -9.47 -4.17
C GLN A 76 9.92 -9.92 -3.07
N SER A 77 9.12 -10.96 -3.31
CA SER A 77 8.17 -11.49 -2.34
C SER A 77 8.88 -12.00 -1.07
N LYS A 78 9.98 -12.76 -1.24
CA LYS A 78 10.81 -13.21 -0.11
C LYS A 78 11.42 -12.04 0.66
N ARG A 79 11.94 -11.03 -0.06
CA ARG A 79 12.50 -9.82 0.57
C ARG A 79 11.46 -9.09 1.42
N ILE A 80 10.24 -8.92 0.90
CA ILE A 80 9.13 -8.32 1.65
C ILE A 80 8.88 -9.12 2.93
N GLY A 81 8.72 -10.45 2.81
CA GLY A 81 8.53 -11.34 3.96
C GLY A 81 9.65 -11.25 5.00
N ASN A 82 10.90 -11.19 4.56
CA ASN A 82 12.05 -11.05 5.45
C ASN A 82 12.03 -9.72 6.23
N VAL A 83 11.52 -8.63 5.65
CA VAL A 83 11.37 -7.36 6.38
C VAL A 83 10.38 -7.52 7.54
N PHE A 84 9.21 -8.14 7.31
CA PHE A 84 8.25 -8.43 8.38
C PHE A 84 8.86 -9.34 9.46
N LYS A 85 9.52 -10.43 9.05
CA LYS A 85 10.17 -11.36 10.00
C LYS A 85 11.30 -10.71 10.79
N SER A 86 12.02 -9.75 10.20
CA SER A 86 13.06 -9.00 10.91
C SER A 86 12.52 -8.07 12.00
N LEU A 87 11.20 -7.82 11.99
CA LEU A 87 10.46 -7.09 13.02
C LEU A 87 9.69 -8.04 13.95
N ASP A 88 10.06 -9.32 13.98
CA ASP A 88 9.41 -10.39 14.77
C ASP A 88 7.91 -10.54 14.51
N PHE A 89 7.45 -10.18 13.30
CA PHE A 89 6.05 -10.23 12.93
C PHE A 89 5.66 -11.52 12.21
N ALA A 90 4.56 -12.11 12.67
CA ALA A 90 3.81 -13.15 11.98
C ALA A 90 2.30 -12.95 12.23
N THR A 91 1.46 -13.50 11.37
CA THR A 91 0.00 -13.47 11.48
C THR A 91 -0.61 -14.84 11.21
N ASP A 92 -1.78 -15.12 11.77
CA ASP A 92 -2.50 -16.36 11.52
C ASP A 92 -2.92 -16.49 10.04
N ILE A 93 -3.33 -15.37 9.44
CA ILE A 93 -3.90 -15.33 8.09
C ILE A 93 -3.37 -14.12 7.30
N VAL A 94 -2.95 -14.38 6.06
CA VAL A 94 -2.72 -13.37 5.03
C VAL A 94 -3.79 -13.53 3.96
N HIS A 95 -4.65 -12.52 3.80
CA HIS A 95 -5.63 -12.49 2.71
C HIS A 95 -4.98 -12.08 1.40
N SER A 96 -5.32 -12.75 0.31
CA SER A 96 -4.80 -12.44 -1.02
C SER A 96 -5.86 -12.57 -2.10
N SER A 97 -5.71 -11.77 -3.15
CA SER A 97 -6.45 -11.91 -4.40
C SER A 97 -6.35 -13.35 -4.95
N PRO A 98 -7.39 -13.88 -5.62
CA PRO A 98 -7.34 -15.21 -6.23
C PRO A 98 -6.28 -15.38 -7.32
N TRP A 99 -5.77 -14.29 -7.90
CA TRP A 99 -4.78 -14.35 -8.97
C TRP A 99 -3.49 -15.02 -8.49
N CYS A 100 -2.93 -15.91 -9.31
CA CYS A 100 -1.79 -16.74 -8.94
C CYS A 100 -0.57 -15.90 -8.55
N ARG A 101 -0.30 -14.79 -9.24
CA ARG A 101 0.77 -13.84 -8.86
C ARG A 101 0.59 -13.25 -7.45
N CYS A 102 -0.65 -13.01 -7.01
CA CYS A 102 -0.94 -12.49 -5.68
C CYS A 102 -0.82 -13.58 -4.61
N LEU A 103 -1.35 -14.78 -4.91
CA LEU A 103 -1.22 -15.94 -4.01
C LEU A 103 0.24 -16.35 -3.84
N GLU A 104 1.01 -16.38 -4.92
CA GLU A 104 2.44 -16.70 -4.88
C GLU A 104 3.24 -15.65 -4.10
N THR A 105 2.97 -14.36 -4.28
CA THR A 105 3.59 -13.30 -3.46
C THR A 105 3.35 -13.54 -1.97
N ALA A 106 2.09 -13.74 -1.56
CA ALA A 106 1.75 -13.94 -0.16
C ALA A 106 2.37 -15.22 0.42
N ARG A 107 2.44 -16.31 -0.35
CA ARG A 107 3.04 -17.58 0.09
C ARG A 107 4.55 -17.43 0.28
N LEU A 108 5.23 -16.77 -0.66
CA LEU A 108 6.68 -16.58 -0.61
C LEU A 108 7.14 -15.58 0.47
N MET A 109 6.25 -14.71 0.94
CA MET A 109 6.54 -13.87 2.10
C MET A 109 6.69 -14.72 3.37
N ASP A 110 5.94 -15.81 3.49
CA ASP A 110 6.08 -16.77 4.60
C ASP A 110 5.97 -16.09 5.99
N ILE A 111 4.86 -15.38 6.19
CA ILE A 111 4.53 -14.66 7.44
C ILE A 111 3.20 -15.10 8.05
N GLY A 112 2.55 -16.11 7.46
CA GLY A 112 1.23 -16.57 7.88
C GLY A 112 0.55 -17.46 6.83
N ARG A 113 -0.56 -18.10 7.20
CA ARG A 113 -1.32 -18.95 6.27
C ARG A 113 -2.04 -18.09 5.23
N VAL A 114 -1.80 -18.35 3.96
CA VAL A 114 -2.46 -17.61 2.87
C VAL A 114 -3.88 -18.11 2.66
N LYS A 115 -4.84 -17.18 2.66
CA LYS A 115 -6.26 -17.44 2.34
C LYS A 115 -6.68 -16.59 1.15
N SER A 116 -7.15 -17.24 0.08
CA SER A 116 -7.76 -16.52 -1.05
C SER A 116 -9.02 -15.80 -0.59
N PHE A 117 -9.22 -14.57 -1.07
CA PHE A 117 -10.39 -13.76 -0.79
C PHE A 117 -10.88 -13.10 -2.08
N GLU A 118 -12.09 -13.46 -2.50
CA GLU A 118 -12.69 -13.01 -3.77
C GLU A 118 -12.85 -11.49 -3.86
N GLY A 119 -13.08 -10.80 -2.73
CA GLY A 119 -13.18 -9.35 -2.67
C GLY A 119 -11.88 -8.60 -3.02
N LEU A 120 -10.75 -9.31 -3.17
CA LEU A 120 -9.48 -8.77 -3.69
C LEU A 120 -9.24 -9.14 -5.16
N GLY A 121 -10.22 -9.72 -5.84
CA GLY A 121 -10.16 -10.04 -7.28
C GLY A 121 -9.97 -8.80 -8.16
N SER A 122 -9.26 -8.96 -9.27
CA SER A 122 -9.10 -7.87 -10.22
C SER A 122 -10.30 -7.81 -11.17
N PHE A 123 -10.95 -6.65 -11.26
CA PHE A 123 -11.94 -6.36 -12.30
C PHE A 123 -11.31 -5.92 -13.64
N PHE A 124 -9.98 -5.85 -13.71
CA PHE A 124 -9.26 -5.50 -14.92
C PHE A 124 -9.55 -6.53 -16.02
N GLU A 125 -9.69 -6.08 -17.27
CA GLU A 125 -10.07 -6.92 -18.43
C GLU A 125 -11.42 -7.64 -18.33
N GLY A 126 -12.24 -7.33 -17.31
CA GLY A 126 -13.58 -7.92 -17.18
C GLY A 126 -13.59 -9.38 -16.77
N HIS A 127 -12.51 -9.89 -16.16
CA HIS A 127 -12.46 -11.26 -15.62
C HIS A 127 -13.42 -11.47 -14.44
N VAL A 128 -13.72 -10.39 -13.72
CA VAL A 128 -14.68 -10.32 -12.61
C VAL A 128 -15.42 -8.97 -12.72
N ASP A 129 -16.70 -8.95 -12.35
CA ASP A 129 -17.51 -7.73 -12.37
C ASP A 129 -17.00 -6.69 -11.36
N ARG A 130 -17.16 -5.39 -11.70
CA ARG A 130 -16.99 -4.32 -10.71
C ARG A 130 -18.18 -4.35 -9.76
N GLN A 131 -17.90 -4.62 -8.48
CA GLN A 131 -18.85 -4.42 -7.38
C GLN A 131 -18.70 -3.02 -6.80
#